data_AF-A0A4Q0U755-F1
#
_entry.id   AF-A0A4Q0U755-F1
#
_cell.length_a   1.000
_cell.length_b   1.000
_cell.length_c   1.000
_cell.angle_alpha   90.00
_cell.angle_beta   90.00
_cell.angle_gamma   90.00
#
_symmetry.space_group_name_H-M   'P 1'
#
loop_
_entity.id
_entity.type
_entity.pdbx_description
1 polymer ?
#
loop_
_entity_poly.entity_id
_entity_poly.type
_entity_poly.pdbx_seq_one_letter_code
_entity_poly.pdbx_strand_id
1 'polypeptide(L)'
;MKDELNITLRIADQGPFPMTVSPQDEEYMRKAESHVNQLWDIMRRRYPERSSAELLALVAWQFARLNITQDADVKAAEAAAASTDAALTKLLDMQP
;
A
#
# COMPACT_ATOMS: atom_id res chain seq x y z
N MET A 1 -9.18 1.07 28.81
CA MET A 1 -10.10 0.86 27.68
C MET A 1 -9.29 1.04 26.42
N LYS A 2 -9.40 0.13 25.46
CA LYS A 2 -8.81 0.32 24.13
C LYS A 2 -9.83 1.20 23.42
N ASP A 3 -9.56 2.50 23.29
CA ASP A 3 -10.52 3.43 22.70
C ASP A 3 -10.66 3.07 21.22
N GLU A 4 -11.78 2.47 20.83
CA GLU A 4 -12.07 2.14 19.44
C GLU A 4 -12.81 3.30 18.76
N LEU A 5 -12.47 3.57 17.50
CA LEU A 5 -13.09 4.60 16.68
C LEU A 5 -14.02 3.97 15.65
N ASN A 6 -15.25 4.47 15.57
CA ASN A 6 -16.14 4.15 14.48
C ASN A 6 -15.89 5.11 13.32
N ILE A 7 -15.42 4.57 12.20
CA ILE A 7 -15.21 5.31 10.96
C ILE A 7 -16.12 4.77 9.86
N THR A 8 -16.18 5.51 8.75
CA THR A 8 -16.90 5.08 7.56
C THR A 8 -16.03 5.37 6.35
N LEU A 9 -15.69 4.33 5.61
CA LEU A 9 -14.96 4.43 4.35
C LEU A 9 -15.95 4.65 3.20
N ARG A 10 -15.55 5.48 2.24
CA ARG A 10 -16.25 5.72 0.99
C ARG A 10 -15.32 5.33 -0.15
N ILE A 11 -15.62 4.22 -0.80
CA ILE A 11 -14.76 3.64 -1.82
C ILE A 11 -15.46 3.72 -3.18
N ALA A 12 -14.81 4.36 -4.15
CA ALA A 12 -15.28 4.51 -5.51
C ALA A 12 -16.71 5.06 -5.56
N ASP A 13 -17.60 4.41 -6.29
CA ASP A 13 -19.03 4.72 -6.39
C ASP A 13 -19.91 3.81 -5.51
N GLN A 14 -19.31 3.12 -4.55
CA GLN A 14 -20.00 2.21 -3.67
C GLN A 14 -20.63 2.93 -2.47
N GLY A 15 -21.58 2.25 -1.83
CA GLY A 15 -22.16 2.72 -0.57
C GLY A 15 -21.13 2.84 0.56
N PRO A 16 -21.49 3.52 1.66
CA PRO A 16 -20.60 3.67 2.81
C PRO A 16 -20.30 2.31 3.47
N PHE A 17 -19.03 2.12 3.87
CA PHE A 17 -18.58 0.95 4.62
C PHE A 17 -18.26 1.36 6.06
N PRO A 18 -19.19 1.17 7.01
CA PRO A 18 -18.93 1.42 8.42
C PRO A 18 -17.96 0.38 8.98
N MET A 19 -16.98 0.81 9.77
CA MET A 19 -16.03 -0.08 10.43
C MET A 19 -15.53 0.51 11.75
N THR A 20 -15.13 -0.37 12.66
CA THR A 20 -14.53 -0.02 13.95
C THR A 20 -13.03 -0.29 13.89
N VAL A 21 -12.21 0.70 14.23
CA VAL A 21 -10.75 0.64 14.11
C VAL A 21 -10.06 1.15 15.35
N SER A 22 -8.79 0.77 15.54
CA SER A 22 -7.97 1.40 16.57
C SER A 22 -7.57 2.82 16.14
N PRO A 23 -7.32 3.76 17.08
CA PRO A 23 -6.92 5.12 16.76
C PRO A 23 -5.57 5.18 16.04
N GLN A 24 -4.71 4.18 16.28
CA GLN A 24 -3.40 4.07 15.64
C GLN A 24 -3.51 3.68 14.16
N ASP A 25 -4.58 2.97 13.80
CA ASP A 25 -4.81 2.49 12.43
C ASP A 25 -5.64 3.47 11.59
N GLU A 26 -6.37 4.39 12.22
CA GLU A 26 -7.32 5.28 11.55
C GLU A 26 -6.67 6.06 10.40
N GLU A 27 -5.49 6.66 10.65
CA GLU A 27 -4.76 7.41 9.63
C GLU A 27 -4.37 6.51 8.44
N TYR A 28 -3.93 5.28 8.69
CA TYR A 28 -3.58 4.32 7.64
C TYR A 28 -4.80 3.91 6.82
N MET A 29 -5.95 3.71 7.47
CA MET A 29 -7.22 3.38 6.81
C MET A 29 -7.70 4.53 5.92
N ARG A 30 -7.59 5.78 6.39
CA ARG A 30 -7.92 6.98 5.60
C ARG A 30 -7.00 7.17 4.40
N LYS A 31 -5.70 6.92 4.56
CA LYS A 31 -4.75 6.94 3.45
C LYS A 31 -5.07 5.87 2.41
N ALA A 32 -5.39 4.66 2.85
CA ALA A 32 -5.79 3.58 1.96
C ALA A 32 -7.07 3.93 1.18
N GLU A 33 -8.10 4.46 1.85
CA GLU A 33 -9.33 4.98 1.22
C GLU A 33 -9.01 6.02 0.14
N SER A 34 -8.19 7.03 0.47
CA SER A 34 -7.76 8.08 -0.45
C SER A 34 -7.04 7.51 -1.69
N HIS A 35 -6.09 6.59 -1.49
CA HIS A 35 -5.33 5.98 -2.58
C HIS A 35 -6.21 5.14 -3.51
N VAL A 36 -7.15 4.37 -2.96
CA VAL A 36 -8.10 3.59 -3.76
C VAL A 36 -8.94 4.52 -4.62
N ASN A 37 -9.47 5.61 -4.05
CA ASN A 37 -10.30 6.58 -4.77
C ASN A 37 -9.52 7.34 -5.85
N GLN A 38 -8.27 7.70 -5.58
CA GLN A 38 -7.41 8.35 -6.57
C GLN A 38 -7.15 7.44 -7.78
N LEU A 39 -6.84 6.16 -7.53
CA LEU A 39 -6.60 5.20 -8.61
C LEU A 39 -7.90 4.91 -9.38
N TRP A 40 -9.01 4.78 -8.67
CA TRP A 40 -10.34 4.67 -9.26
C TRP A 40 -10.64 5.82 -10.23
N ASP A 41 -10.41 7.07 -9.81
CA ASP A 41 -10.64 8.25 -10.65
C ASP A 41 -9.78 8.24 -11.91
N ILE A 42 -8.53 7.79 -11.80
CA ILE A 42 -7.63 7.60 -12.95
C ILE A 42 -8.20 6.55 -13.90
N MET A 43 -8.62 5.39 -13.39
CA MET A 43 -9.16 4.31 -14.20
C MET A 43 -10.46 4.72 -14.89
N ARG A 44 -11.35 5.41 -14.17
CA ARG A 44 -12.61 5.93 -14.72
C ARG A 44 -12.39 6.93 -15.85
N ARG A 45 -11.40 7.82 -15.73
CA ARG A 45 -11.03 8.76 -16.81
C ARG A 45 -10.40 8.04 -18.00
N ARG A 46 -9.63 6.99 -17.75
CA ARG A 46 -8.91 6.23 -18.78
C ARG A 46 -9.80 5.27 -19.55
N TYR A 47 -10.81 4.70 -18.91
CA TYR A 47 -11.71 3.69 -19.46
C TYR A 47 -13.18 4.05 -19.17
N PRO A 48 -13.69 5.17 -19.70
CA PRO A 48 -15.03 5.66 -19.40
C PRO A 48 -16.16 4.71 -19.82
N GLU A 49 -15.91 3.81 -20.77
CA GLU A 49 -16.85 2.81 -21.26
C GLU A 49 -16.99 1.58 -20.36
N ARG A 50 -16.09 1.39 -19.38
CA ARG A 50 -16.09 0.22 -18.50
C ARG A 50 -17.06 0.41 -17.34
N SER A 51 -17.64 -0.71 -16.91
CA SER A 51 -18.50 -0.76 -15.73
C SER A 51 -17.71 -0.50 -14.45
N SER A 52 -18.41 -0.08 -13.41
CA SER A 52 -17.82 0.17 -12.10
C SER A 52 -17.13 -1.06 -11.52
N ALA A 53 -17.69 -2.25 -11.72
CA ALA A 53 -17.10 -3.51 -11.28
C ALA A 53 -15.76 -3.80 -11.98
N GLU A 54 -15.68 -3.57 -13.29
CA GLU A 54 -14.44 -3.75 -14.06
C GLU A 54 -13.37 -2.75 -13.64
N LEU A 55 -13.75 -1.50 -13.40
CA LEU A 55 -12.84 -0.47 -12.91
C LEU A 55 -12.29 -0.83 -11.52
N LEU A 56 -13.13 -1.34 -10.61
CA LEU A 56 -12.69 -1.79 -9.28
C LEU A 56 -11.78 -3.02 -9.38
N ALA A 57 -12.04 -3.93 -10.32
CA ALA A 57 -11.16 -5.07 -10.58
C ALA A 57 -9.77 -4.61 -11.07
N LEU A 58 -9.70 -3.58 -11.92
CA LEU A 58 -8.44 -2.99 -12.36
C LEU A 58 -7.68 -2.29 -11.20
N VAL A 59 -8.40 -1.58 -10.34
CA VAL A 59 -7.85 -0.97 -9.12
C VAL A 59 -7.26 -2.06 -8.21
N ALA A 60 -8.02 -3.12 -7.92
CA ALA A 60 -7.56 -4.23 -7.09
C ALA A 60 -6.32 -4.93 -7.69
N TRP A 61 -6.35 -5.22 -8.99
CA TRP A 61 -5.21 -5.81 -9.69
C TRP A 61 -3.96 -4.93 -9.61
N GLN A 62 -4.10 -3.62 -9.79
CA GLN A 62 -2.98 -2.68 -9.74
C GLN A 62 -2.35 -2.61 -8.34
N PHE A 63 -3.16 -2.65 -7.27
CA PHE A 63 -2.64 -2.73 -5.90
C PHE A 63 -1.96 -4.07 -5.61
N ALA A 64 -2.53 -5.19 -6.05
CA ALA A 64 -1.90 -6.50 -5.91
C ALA A 64 -0.54 -6.57 -6.63
N ARG A 65 -0.47 -6.03 -7.86
CA ARG A 65 0.79 -5.93 -8.61
C ARG A 65 1.82 -5.09 -7.86
N LEU A 66 1.41 -3.93 -7.33
CA LEU A 66 2.30 -3.02 -6.59
C LEU A 66 2.83 -3.68 -5.31
N ASN A 67 1.98 -4.41 -4.59
CA ASN A 67 2.38 -5.13 -3.37
C ASN A 67 3.46 -6.18 -3.66
N ILE A 68 3.29 -6.97 -4.73
CA ILE A 68 4.30 -7.95 -5.15
C ILE A 68 5.63 -7.28 -5.53
N THR A 69 5.59 -6.16 -6.25
CA THR A 69 6.82 -5.44 -6.63
C THR A 69 7.51 -4.81 -5.42
N GLN A 70 6.75 -4.26 -4.47
CA GLN A 70 7.33 -3.70 -3.23
C GLN A 70 8.02 -4.76 -2.38
N ASP A 71 7.45 -5.97 -2.27
CA ASP A 71 8.10 -7.08 -1.56
C ASP A 71 9.44 -7.46 -2.20
N ALA A 72 9.51 -7.46 -3.53
CA ALA A 72 10.76 -7.69 -4.25
C ALA A 72 11.78 -6.57 -4.01
N ASP A 73 11.34 -5.31 -4.01
CA ASP A 73 12.20 -4.14 -3.77
C ASP A 73 12.77 -4.14 -2.34
N VAL A 74 11.96 -4.50 -1.34
CA VAL A 74 12.40 -4.64 0.06
C VAL A 74 13.46 -5.73 0.19
N LYS A 75 13.23 -6.90 -0.39
CA LYS A 75 14.23 -8.00 -0.39
C LYS A 75 15.53 -7.60 -1.07
N ALA A 76 15.46 -6.85 -2.16
CA ALA A 76 16.64 -6.34 -2.83
C ALA A 76 17.40 -5.33 -1.94
N ALA A 77 16.69 -4.46 -1.23
CA ALA A 77 17.29 -3.50 -0.30
C ALA A 77 17.95 -4.21 0.90
N GLU A 78 17.32 -5.23 1.46
CA GLU A 78 17.90 -6.06 2.54
C GLU A 78 19.18 -6.76 2.09
N ALA A 79 19.19 -7.34 0.89
CA ALA A 79 20.37 -7.98 0.32
C ALA A 79 21.51 -6.97 0.11
N ALA A 80 21.20 -5.77 -0.38
CA ALA A 80 22.17 -4.70 -0.54
C ALA A 80 22.76 -4.26 0.81
N ALA A 81 21.93 -4.10 1.85
CA ALA A 81 22.38 -3.78 3.20
C ALA A 81 23.32 -4.85 3.76
N ALA A 82 22.95 -6.13 3.68
CA ALA A 82 23.78 -7.23 4.13
C ALA A 82 25.13 -7.29 3.40
N SER A 83 25.14 -7.02 2.09
CA SER A 83 26.39 -6.96 1.31
C SER A 83 27.29 -5.79 1.73
N THR A 84 26.69 -4.66 2.11
CA THR A 84 27.39 -3.48 2.58
C THR A 84 28.02 -3.75 3.95
N ASP A 85 27.27 -4.36 4.87
CA ASP A 85 27.77 -4.77 6.18
C ASP A 85 28.97 -5.72 6.06
N ALA A 86 28.86 -6.74 5.21
CA ALA A 86 29.96 -7.68 4.96
C ALA A 86 31.21 -7.00 4.40
N ALA A 87 31.04 -6.01 3.51
CA ALA A 87 32.14 -5.23 2.97
C ALA A 87 32.81 -4.37 4.05
N LEU A 88 32.03 -3.77 4.95
CA LEU A 88 32.55 -2.99 6.08
C LEU A 88 33.32 -3.87 7.06
N THR A 89 32.79 -5.04 7.42
CA THR A 89 33.51 -6.00 8.29
C THR A 89 34.88 -6.35 7.71
N LYS A 90 34.93 -6.69 6.42
CA LYS A 90 36.20 -7.02 5.76
C LYS A 90 37.20 -5.86 5.77
N LEU A 91 36.74 -4.62 5.61
CA LEU A 91 37.62 -3.44 5.68
C LEU A 91 38.18 -3.22 7.08
N LEU A 92 37.38 -3.45 8.12
CA LEU A 92 37.81 -3.33 9.50
C LEU A 92 38.84 -4.41 9.86
N ASP A 93 38.64 -5.64 9.38
CA ASP A 93 39.57 -6.76 9.59
C ASP A 93 40.93 -6.57 8.87
N MET A 94 40.99 -5.67 7.89
CA MET A 94 42.21 -5.32 7.15
C MET A 94 42.97 -4.13 7.75
N GLN A 95 42.49 -3.56 8.85
CA GLN A 95 43.23 -2.53 9.58
C GLN A 95 44.29 -3.21 10.48
N PRO A 96 45.56 -2.75 10.45
CA PRO A 96 46.66 -3.36 11.20
C PRO A 96 46.54 -3.18 12.72
#